data_AF-A0A955VAR4-F1
#
_entry.id   AF-A0A955VAR4-F1
#
_cell.length_a   1.000
_cell.length_b   1.000
_cell.length_c   1.000
_cell.angle_alpha   90.00
_cell.angle_beta   90.00
_cell.angle_gamma   90.00
#
_symmetry.space_group_name_H-M   'P 1'
#
loop_
_entity.id
_entity.type
_entity.pdbx_description
1 polymer ?
#
loop_
_entity_poly.entity_id
_entity_poly.type
_entity_poly.pdbx_seq_one_letter_code
_entity_poly.pdbx_strand_id
1 'polypeptide(L)'
;MKIARRYTQAGRDPFASISFVERSSRIANPDGTVVFEAPSVSVPTTWSQVATDVLAQKYFRKAGIPKHLKPVDEAGVPEWLRRSVADEKKQAALPEKERFVGETDARQVFRRLAGCWTYWGMKHAYFDTEEDARAFYDEHCYMLATQMAAPNSPQWFNTGLHWAYGIDGPPQGHWYVDAETGEAHPSPSAYERPQPHACFIQSVGDDLVNEGGIMDLWVREARLFKYGSGTGTNFSSLRGEGEALSGGGRSSGLMSFLKIGDR
;
A
#
# COMPACT_ATOMS: atom_id res chain seq x y z
N MET A 1 -2.20 14.82 -19.84
CA MET A 1 -1.02 13.97 -20.08
C MET A 1 -1.33 12.96 -21.16
N LYS A 2 -0.60 13.03 -22.27
CA LYS A 2 -0.66 12.07 -23.37
C LYS A 2 0.24 10.87 -23.09
N ILE A 3 -0.26 9.65 -23.30
CA ILE A 3 0.45 8.39 -23.02
C ILE A 3 0.54 7.56 -24.30
N ALA A 4 1.76 7.30 -24.76
CA ALA A 4 1.99 6.43 -25.90
C ALA A 4 2.12 4.97 -25.45
N ARG A 5 1.34 4.07 -26.08
CA ARG A 5 1.51 2.61 -25.91
C ARG A 5 2.83 2.16 -26.53
N ARG A 6 3.61 1.36 -25.80
CA ARG A 6 4.90 0.82 -26.24
C ARG A 6 4.90 -0.70 -26.23
N TYR A 7 4.31 -1.31 -25.21
CA TYR A 7 4.35 -2.75 -24.99
C TYR A 7 3.00 -3.44 -25.17
N THR A 8 1.91 -2.69 -25.03
CA THR A 8 0.54 -3.20 -25.08
C THR A 8 -0.19 -2.76 -26.35
N GLN A 9 -1.34 -3.39 -26.62
CA GLN A 9 -2.21 -3.07 -27.75
C GLN A 9 -3.59 -2.66 -27.23
N ALA A 10 -4.14 -1.59 -27.79
CA ALA A 10 -5.47 -1.10 -27.40
C ALA A 10 -6.54 -2.21 -27.57
N GLY A 11 -7.42 -2.33 -26.57
CA GLY A 11 -8.50 -3.33 -26.56
C GLY A 11 -8.07 -4.77 -26.30
N ARG A 12 -6.78 -5.04 -26.02
CA ARG A 12 -6.30 -6.37 -25.60
C ARG A 12 -5.97 -6.38 -24.11
N ASP A 13 -6.05 -7.55 -23.48
CA ASP A 13 -5.60 -7.71 -22.09
C ASP A 13 -4.09 -7.37 -22.00
N PRO A 14 -3.65 -6.55 -21.01
CA PRO A 14 -2.27 -6.10 -20.91
C PRO A 14 -1.26 -7.23 -20.68
N PHE A 15 -1.73 -8.41 -20.26
CA PHE A 15 -0.91 -9.59 -20.05
C PHE A 15 -0.94 -10.57 -21.23
N ALA A 16 -1.63 -10.25 -22.34
CA ALA A 16 -1.88 -11.19 -23.45
C ALA A 16 -0.60 -11.74 -24.10
N SER A 17 0.52 -11.02 -24.04
CA SER A 17 1.82 -11.47 -24.56
C SER A 17 2.73 -12.08 -23.50
N ILE A 18 2.25 -12.29 -22.27
CA ILE A 18 3.02 -12.79 -21.14
C ILE A 18 2.47 -14.17 -20.74
N SER A 19 3.33 -15.17 -20.73
CA SER A 19 2.97 -16.49 -20.23
C SER A 19 3.05 -16.52 -18.70
N PHE A 20 2.04 -17.14 -18.06
CA PHE A 20 1.99 -17.35 -16.61
C PHE A 20 2.07 -18.84 -16.28
N VAL A 21 2.61 -19.16 -15.11
CA VAL A 21 2.75 -20.52 -14.59
C VAL A 21 2.37 -20.53 -13.12
N GLU A 22 1.77 -21.63 -12.67
CA GLU A 22 1.54 -21.88 -11.24
C GLU A 22 2.84 -22.38 -10.59
N ARG A 23 3.18 -21.78 -9.45
CA ARG A 23 4.33 -22.19 -8.63
C ARG A 23 3.90 -22.28 -7.18
N SER A 24 4.59 -23.14 -6.43
CA SER A 24 4.51 -23.15 -4.98
C SER A 24 5.53 -22.20 -4.40
N SER A 25 5.13 -21.42 -3.40
CA SER A 25 6.04 -20.69 -2.52
C SER A 25 6.01 -21.32 -1.15
N ARG A 26 7.17 -21.80 -0.68
CA ARG A 26 7.32 -22.43 0.63
C ARG A 26 8.60 -21.95 1.28
N ILE A 27 8.48 -21.33 2.44
CA ILE A 27 9.60 -20.84 3.23
C ILE A 27 9.65 -21.67 4.51
N ALA A 28 10.80 -22.30 4.75
CA ALA A 28 11.04 -23.11 5.93
C ALA A 28 12.29 -22.63 6.67
N ASN A 29 12.30 -22.82 7.99
CA ASN A 29 13.47 -22.63 8.83
C ASN A 29 14.55 -23.71 8.55
N PRO A 30 15.80 -23.51 9.01
CA PRO A 30 16.85 -24.52 8.89
C PRO A 30 16.51 -25.88 9.52
N ASP A 31 15.61 -25.90 10.52
CA ASP A 31 15.10 -27.11 11.17
C ASP A 31 13.99 -27.83 10.37
N GLY A 32 13.60 -27.29 9.22
CA GLY A 32 12.57 -27.83 8.33
C GLY A 32 11.14 -27.37 8.63
N THR A 33 10.91 -26.62 9.72
CA THR A 33 9.58 -26.09 10.07
C THR A 33 9.11 -25.05 9.06
N VAL A 34 7.84 -25.13 8.64
CA VAL A 34 7.26 -24.20 7.65
C VAL A 34 6.90 -22.88 8.32
N VAL A 35 7.47 -21.80 7.80
CA VAL A 35 7.16 -20.42 8.22
C VAL A 35 6.04 -19.83 7.38
N PHE A 36 6.00 -20.19 6.09
CA PHE A 36 4.99 -19.71 5.15
C PHE A 36 4.83 -20.69 3.99
N GLU A 37 3.59 -20.86 3.54
CA GLU A 37 3.27 -21.68 2.37
C GLU A 37 2.13 -21.06 1.58
N ALA A 38 2.32 -20.99 0.25
CA ALA A 38 1.31 -20.65 -0.74
C ALA A 38 1.47 -21.66 -1.89
N PRO A 39 0.68 -22.75 -1.90
CA PRO A 39 0.97 -23.93 -2.71
C PRO A 39 0.74 -23.73 -4.22
N SER A 40 -0.12 -22.78 -4.60
CA SER A 40 -0.34 -22.42 -5.99
C SER A 40 -0.52 -20.92 -6.11
N VAL A 41 0.52 -20.27 -6.64
CA VAL A 41 0.49 -18.86 -7.04
C VAL A 41 0.79 -18.72 -8.52
N SER A 42 0.00 -17.90 -9.23
CA SER A 42 0.20 -17.63 -10.65
C SER A 42 1.13 -16.44 -10.85
N VAL A 43 2.27 -16.67 -11.51
CA VAL A 43 3.30 -15.64 -11.78
C VAL A 43 3.80 -15.75 -13.22
N PRO A 44 4.40 -14.68 -13.79
CA PRO A 44 5.03 -14.76 -15.11
C PRO A 44 6.10 -15.86 -15.16
N THR A 45 6.17 -16.60 -16.27
CA THR A 45 7.11 -17.73 -16.42
C THR A 45 8.57 -17.33 -16.32
N THR A 46 8.89 -16.07 -16.64
CA THR A 46 10.23 -15.49 -16.60
C THR A 46 10.71 -15.15 -15.19
N TRP A 47 9.82 -15.11 -14.19
CA TRP A 47 10.21 -14.77 -12.83
C TRP A 47 11.10 -15.85 -12.22
N SER A 48 11.98 -15.47 -11.30
CA SER A 48 12.73 -16.41 -10.47
C SER A 48 11.86 -16.98 -9.34
N GLN A 49 12.28 -18.09 -8.74
CA GLN A 49 11.63 -18.60 -7.53
C GLN A 49 11.68 -17.57 -6.39
N VAL A 50 12.82 -16.88 -6.22
CA VAL A 50 12.96 -15.82 -5.19
C VAL A 50 11.94 -14.69 -5.40
N ALA A 51 11.72 -14.23 -6.64
CA ALA A 51 10.71 -13.21 -6.92
C ALA A 51 9.29 -13.72 -6.62
N THR A 52 9.02 -14.99 -6.92
CA THR A 52 7.76 -15.67 -6.59
C THR A 52 7.54 -15.70 -5.08
N ASP A 53 8.57 -16.08 -4.32
CA ASP A 53 8.51 -16.19 -2.86
C ASP A 53 8.32 -14.82 -2.19
N VAL A 54 9.03 -13.80 -2.66
CA VAL A 54 8.89 -12.43 -2.13
C VAL A 54 7.48 -11.89 -2.39
N LEU A 55 6.94 -12.06 -3.60
CA LEU A 55 5.57 -11.64 -3.93
C LEU A 55 4.55 -12.35 -3.03
N ALA A 56 4.61 -13.68 -2.94
CA ALA A 56 3.67 -14.47 -2.17
C ALA A 56 3.75 -14.18 -0.66
N GLN A 57 4.97 -14.05 -0.12
CA GLN A 57 5.17 -13.85 1.31
C GLN A 57 4.87 -12.43 1.77
N LYS A 58 5.24 -11.42 0.98
CA LYS A 58 5.24 -10.01 1.40
C LYS A 58 4.13 -9.18 0.76
N TYR A 59 3.88 -9.35 -0.54
CA TYR A 59 3.08 -8.40 -1.31
C TYR A 59 1.66 -8.86 -1.61
N PHE A 60 1.40 -10.17 -1.61
CA PHE A 60 0.03 -10.67 -1.64
C PHE A 60 -0.70 -10.29 -0.36
N ARG A 61 -1.89 -9.70 -0.55
CA ARG A 61 -2.87 -9.55 0.50
C ARG A 61 -3.39 -10.95 0.86
N LYS A 62 -2.99 -11.44 2.02
CA LYS A 62 -3.21 -12.84 2.43
C LYS A 62 -4.66 -13.15 2.84
N ALA A 63 -5.43 -12.15 3.25
CA ALA A 63 -6.79 -12.35 3.75
C ALA A 63 -7.62 -11.06 3.68
N GLY A 64 -8.93 -11.21 3.87
CA GLY A 64 -9.87 -10.10 4.00
C GLY A 64 -10.32 -9.51 2.66
N ILE A 65 -9.98 -10.14 1.53
CA ILE A 65 -10.56 -9.78 0.24
C ILE A 65 -11.94 -10.44 0.14
N PRO A 66 -13.04 -9.69 -0.06
CA PRO A 66 -14.35 -10.29 -0.27
C PRO A 66 -14.33 -11.21 -1.50
N LYS A 67 -14.72 -12.49 -1.35
CA LYS A 67 -14.86 -13.46 -2.46
C LYS A 67 -15.78 -12.98 -3.59
N HIS A 68 -16.84 -12.25 -3.24
CA HIS A 68 -17.73 -11.59 -4.20
C HIS A 68 -17.66 -10.07 -4.02
N LEU A 69 -17.36 -9.41 -5.13
CA LEU A 69 -17.26 -7.97 -5.27
C LEU A 69 -18.30 -7.49 -6.27
N LYS A 70 -18.72 -6.23 -6.14
CA LYS A 70 -19.53 -5.51 -7.11
C LYS A 70 -18.91 -4.14 -7.41
N PRO A 71 -19.01 -3.65 -8.66
CA PRO A 71 -18.54 -2.32 -9.01
C PRO A 71 -19.40 -1.26 -8.32
N VAL A 72 -18.82 -0.08 -8.10
CA VAL A 72 -19.54 1.12 -7.63
C VAL A 72 -19.63 2.11 -8.78
N ASP A 73 -20.86 2.52 -9.07
CA ASP A 73 -21.10 3.59 -10.04
C ASP A 73 -20.71 4.94 -9.44
N GLU A 74 -19.96 5.70 -10.23
CA GLU A 74 -19.44 6.98 -9.80
C GLU A 74 -19.42 7.95 -10.99
N ALA A 75 -19.89 9.17 -10.75
CA ALA A 75 -19.94 10.19 -11.79
C ALA A 75 -18.53 10.48 -12.33
N GLY A 76 -18.43 10.55 -13.66
CA GLY A 76 -17.17 10.80 -14.36
C GLY A 76 -16.19 9.62 -14.37
N VAL A 77 -16.56 8.45 -13.81
CA VAL A 77 -15.72 7.24 -13.84
C VAL A 77 -16.26 6.25 -14.87
N PRO A 78 -15.48 5.89 -15.90
CA PRO A 78 -15.90 4.93 -16.92
C PRO A 78 -15.99 3.52 -16.32
N GLU A 79 -16.82 2.68 -16.93
CA GLU A 79 -17.18 1.36 -16.40
C GLU A 79 -15.98 0.47 -16.07
N TRP A 80 -14.95 0.50 -16.92
CA TRP A 80 -13.75 -0.33 -16.77
C TRP A 80 -12.84 0.08 -15.60
N LEU A 81 -13.00 1.29 -15.04
CA LEU A 81 -12.15 1.84 -13.98
C LEU A 81 -12.91 2.01 -12.65
N ARG A 82 -14.14 1.49 -12.56
CA ARG A 82 -14.95 1.55 -11.34
C ARG A 82 -14.25 0.81 -10.21
N ARG A 83 -14.21 1.45 -9.04
CA ARG A 83 -13.83 0.77 -7.80
C ARG A 83 -14.84 -0.33 -7.47
N SER A 84 -14.44 -1.26 -6.63
CA SER A 84 -15.27 -2.37 -6.18
C SER A 84 -15.49 -2.36 -4.67
N VAL A 85 -16.60 -2.94 -4.23
CA VAL A 85 -16.94 -3.17 -2.82
C VAL A 85 -17.48 -4.59 -2.64
N ALA A 86 -17.55 -5.07 -1.40
CA ALA A 86 -18.18 -6.35 -1.09
C ALA A 86 -19.62 -6.41 -1.61
N ASP A 87 -19.97 -7.50 -2.29
CA ASP A 87 -21.36 -7.81 -2.61
C ASP A 87 -22.00 -8.50 -1.40
N GLU A 88 -22.46 -7.72 -0.42
CA GLU A 88 -23.01 -8.21 0.85
C GLU A 88 -24.08 -9.30 0.68
N LYS A 89 -24.92 -9.21 -0.37
CA LYS A 89 -25.95 -10.22 -0.64
C LYS A 89 -25.34 -11.56 -1.02
N LYS A 90 -24.36 -11.56 -1.93
CA LYS A 90 -23.66 -12.79 -2.34
C LYS A 90 -22.74 -13.31 -1.25
N GLN A 91 -22.17 -12.42 -0.44
CA GLN A 91 -21.35 -12.79 0.70
C GLN A 91 -22.17 -13.49 1.79
N ALA A 92 -23.36 -12.97 2.10
CA ALA A 92 -24.25 -13.58 3.08
C ALA A 92 -24.68 -15.01 2.69
N ALA A 93 -24.74 -15.31 1.40
CA ALA A 93 -25.07 -16.64 0.88
C ALA A 93 -23.93 -17.67 1.04
N LEU A 94 -22.72 -17.23 1.34
CA LEU A 94 -21.57 -18.11 1.58
C LEU A 94 -21.42 -18.46 3.07
N PRO A 95 -20.89 -19.66 3.40
CA PRO A 95 -20.40 -19.96 4.74
C PRO A 95 -19.38 -18.92 5.20
N GLU A 96 -19.42 -18.53 6.48
CA GLU A 96 -18.59 -17.43 7.02
C GLU A 96 -17.09 -17.60 6.71
N LYS A 97 -16.58 -18.83 6.80
CA LYS A 97 -15.17 -19.16 6.52
C LYS A 97 -14.76 -19.01 5.05
N GLU A 98 -15.71 -18.90 4.13
CA GLU A 98 -15.47 -18.79 2.68
C GLU A 98 -15.73 -17.39 2.13
N ARG A 99 -16.19 -16.44 2.96
CA ARG A 99 -16.53 -15.08 2.52
C ARG A 99 -15.30 -14.26 2.10
N PHE A 100 -14.15 -14.59 2.66
CA PHE A 100 -12.90 -13.86 2.43
C PHE A 100 -11.79 -14.76 1.91
N VAL A 101 -10.99 -14.20 1.00
CA VAL A 101 -9.86 -14.85 0.36
C VAL A 101 -8.61 -13.95 0.41
N GLY A 102 -7.51 -14.46 -0.12
CA GLY A 102 -6.29 -13.69 -0.38
C GLY A 102 -5.98 -13.63 -1.88
N GLU A 103 -4.98 -12.82 -2.25
CA GLU A 103 -4.39 -12.81 -3.58
C GLU A 103 -3.57 -14.10 -3.79
N THR A 104 -3.76 -14.74 -4.94
CA THR A 104 -3.00 -15.92 -5.38
C THR A 104 -2.45 -15.76 -6.80
N ASP A 105 -2.77 -14.67 -7.47
CA ASP A 105 -2.36 -14.39 -8.83
C ASP A 105 -1.68 -13.02 -8.90
N ALA A 106 -0.45 -12.97 -9.42
CA ALA A 106 0.32 -11.74 -9.56
C ALA A 106 -0.44 -10.64 -10.33
N ARG A 107 -1.30 -11.04 -11.28
CA ARG A 107 -2.15 -10.11 -12.04
C ARG A 107 -3.11 -9.34 -11.13
N GLN A 108 -3.57 -9.91 -10.01
CA GLN A 108 -4.40 -9.20 -9.04
C GLN A 108 -3.66 -8.00 -8.44
N VAL A 109 -2.40 -8.20 -8.04
CA VAL A 109 -1.53 -7.15 -7.51
C VAL A 109 -1.27 -6.07 -8.57
N PHE A 110 -0.87 -6.47 -9.77
CA PHE A 110 -0.57 -5.51 -10.84
C PHE A 110 -1.80 -4.67 -11.21
N ARG A 111 -2.97 -5.30 -11.31
CA ARG A 111 -4.23 -4.61 -11.62
C ARG A 111 -4.66 -3.66 -10.51
N ARG A 112 -4.55 -4.03 -9.23
CA ARG A 112 -4.92 -3.10 -8.14
C ARG A 112 -3.98 -1.89 -8.06
N LEU A 113 -2.68 -2.08 -8.34
CA LEU A 113 -1.72 -0.98 -8.37
C LEU A 113 -2.00 -0.03 -9.53
N ALA A 114 -1.92 -0.55 -10.76
CA ALA A 114 -2.12 0.24 -11.98
C ALA A 114 -3.52 0.87 -12.01
N GLY A 115 -4.55 0.11 -11.62
CA GLY A 115 -5.93 0.58 -11.58
C GLY A 115 -6.14 1.71 -10.58
N CYS A 116 -5.59 1.61 -9.37
CA CYS A 116 -5.68 2.68 -8.37
C CYS A 116 -4.98 3.96 -8.84
N TRP A 117 -3.76 3.86 -9.39
CA TRP A 117 -3.05 5.02 -9.94
C TRP A 117 -3.82 5.67 -11.09
N THR A 118 -4.37 4.86 -12.00
CA THR A 118 -5.17 5.35 -13.13
C THR A 118 -6.46 6.02 -12.66
N TYR A 119 -7.14 5.42 -11.67
CA TYR A 119 -8.35 5.97 -11.06
C TYR A 119 -8.11 7.37 -10.48
N TRP A 120 -7.06 7.53 -9.66
CA TRP A 120 -6.72 8.83 -9.10
C TRP A 120 -6.24 9.83 -10.18
N GLY A 121 -5.44 9.39 -11.14
CA GLY A 121 -5.02 10.23 -12.25
C GLY A 121 -6.20 10.76 -13.06
N MET A 122 -7.21 9.93 -13.31
CA MET A 122 -8.43 10.36 -14.00
C MET A 122 -9.29 11.28 -13.12
N LYS A 123 -9.44 10.98 -11.82
CA LYS A 123 -10.17 11.83 -10.86
C LYS A 123 -9.61 13.24 -10.77
N HIS A 124 -8.30 13.39 -10.96
CA HIS A 124 -7.62 14.68 -10.96
C HIS A 124 -7.33 15.23 -12.36
N ALA A 125 -8.00 14.70 -13.40
CA ALA A 125 -7.89 15.17 -14.78
C ALA A 125 -6.46 15.20 -15.33
N TYR A 126 -5.61 14.23 -14.95
CA TYR A 126 -4.23 14.17 -15.40
C TYR A 126 -4.10 13.72 -16.85
N PHE A 127 -5.06 12.98 -17.40
CA PHE A 127 -5.00 12.41 -18.75
C PHE A 127 -5.68 13.32 -19.78
N ASP A 128 -5.12 13.40 -20.99
CA ASP A 128 -5.73 14.22 -22.06
C ASP A 128 -7.00 13.55 -22.62
N THR A 129 -7.00 12.20 -22.68
CA THR A 129 -8.13 11.39 -23.15
C THR A 129 -8.32 10.13 -22.30
N GLU A 130 -9.49 9.47 -22.42
CA GLU A 130 -9.70 8.15 -21.81
C GLU A 130 -8.74 7.09 -22.38
N GLU A 131 -8.34 7.20 -23.65
CA GLU A 131 -7.36 6.28 -24.25
C GLU A 131 -5.98 6.43 -23.61
N ASP A 132 -5.59 7.65 -23.22
CA ASP A 132 -4.35 7.87 -22.47
C ASP A 132 -4.40 7.21 -21.08
N ALA A 133 -5.56 7.26 -20.40
CA ALA A 133 -5.76 6.56 -19.13
C ALA A 133 -5.68 5.03 -19.30
N ARG A 134 -6.27 4.48 -20.37
CA ARG A 134 -6.17 3.04 -20.69
C ARG A 134 -4.74 2.64 -21.02
N ALA A 135 -4.04 3.44 -21.82
CA ALA A 135 -2.64 3.20 -22.13
C ALA A 135 -1.79 3.24 -20.86
N PHE A 136 -2.03 4.18 -19.95
CA PHE A 136 -1.35 4.24 -18.66
C PHE A 136 -1.58 2.96 -17.84
N TYR A 137 -2.82 2.52 -17.69
CA TYR A 137 -3.18 1.30 -16.98
C TYR A 137 -2.50 0.05 -17.58
N ASP A 138 -2.60 -0.11 -18.89
CA ASP A 138 -2.11 -1.29 -19.60
C ASP A 138 -0.58 -1.38 -19.58
N GLU A 139 0.11 -0.27 -19.86
CA GLU A 139 1.58 -0.21 -19.85
C GLU A 139 2.13 -0.47 -18.45
N HIS A 140 1.51 0.07 -17.38
CA HIS A 140 1.94 -0.21 -16.01
C HIS A 140 1.70 -1.67 -15.62
N CYS A 141 0.57 -2.26 -16.00
CA CYS A 141 0.34 -3.70 -15.80
C CYS A 141 1.45 -4.54 -16.45
N TYR A 142 1.78 -4.23 -17.71
CA TYR A 142 2.83 -4.92 -18.44
C TYR A 142 4.21 -4.72 -17.78
N MET A 143 4.58 -3.48 -17.46
CA MET A 143 5.89 -3.15 -16.89
C MET A 143 6.11 -3.78 -15.52
N LEU A 144 5.07 -3.85 -14.69
CA LEU A 144 5.12 -4.56 -13.40
C LEU A 144 5.30 -6.07 -13.60
N ALA A 145 4.54 -6.68 -14.51
CA ALA A 145 4.63 -8.11 -14.78
C ALA A 145 5.99 -8.52 -15.38
N THR A 146 6.58 -7.68 -16.21
CA THR A 146 7.88 -7.93 -16.86
C THR A 146 9.07 -7.40 -16.05
N GLN A 147 8.83 -6.86 -14.84
CA GLN A 147 9.84 -6.29 -13.96
C GLN A 147 10.67 -5.15 -14.60
N MET A 148 10.09 -4.41 -15.57
CA MET A 148 10.70 -3.21 -16.16
C MET A 148 10.70 -2.03 -15.19
N ALA A 149 9.72 -1.99 -14.28
CA ALA A 149 9.63 -1.01 -13.21
C ALA A 149 9.03 -1.67 -11.96
N ALA A 150 9.43 -1.16 -10.80
CA ALA A 150 8.87 -1.55 -9.52
C ALA A 150 8.75 -0.30 -8.62
N PRO A 151 7.57 -0.01 -8.04
CA PRO A 151 7.45 1.03 -7.05
C PRO A 151 8.06 0.62 -5.71
N ASN A 152 8.19 1.56 -4.78
CA ASN A 152 8.63 1.30 -3.41
C ASN A 152 7.67 0.36 -2.65
N SER A 153 8.15 -0.31 -1.60
CA SER A 153 7.42 -1.40 -0.92
C SER A 153 6.03 -1.03 -0.39
N PRO A 154 5.79 0.12 0.27
CA PRO A 154 4.44 0.56 0.67
C PRO A 154 3.41 0.61 -0.45
N GLN A 155 3.84 0.89 -1.69
CA GLN A 155 2.93 0.85 -2.83
C GLN A 155 2.37 -0.56 -3.00
N TRP A 156 3.25 -1.57 -3.00
CA TRP A 156 2.85 -2.97 -3.08
C TRP A 156 1.95 -3.39 -1.93
N PHE A 157 2.19 -2.94 -0.71
CA PHE A 157 1.38 -3.33 0.45
C PHE A 157 -0.03 -2.72 0.43
N ASN A 158 -0.15 -1.43 0.12
CA ASN A 158 -1.34 -0.65 0.50
C ASN A 158 -2.15 -0.17 -0.70
N THR A 159 -1.51 0.01 -1.87
CA THR A 159 -2.17 0.69 -2.99
C THR A 159 -3.22 -0.18 -3.64
N GLY A 160 -4.41 0.40 -3.82
CA GLY A 160 -5.52 -0.23 -4.51
C GLY A 160 -6.27 -1.27 -3.69
N LEU A 161 -5.96 -1.48 -2.41
CA LEU A 161 -6.76 -2.37 -1.54
C LEU A 161 -8.21 -1.88 -1.40
N HIS A 162 -8.41 -0.58 -1.18
CA HIS A 162 -9.74 0.02 -1.17
C HIS A 162 -10.36 0.05 -2.57
N TRP A 163 -9.61 0.48 -3.59
CA TRP A 163 -10.14 0.61 -4.95
C TRP A 163 -10.55 -0.74 -5.56
N ALA A 164 -9.71 -1.77 -5.47
CA ALA A 164 -9.96 -3.08 -6.10
C ALA A 164 -10.87 -3.98 -5.26
N TYR A 165 -10.84 -3.88 -3.93
CA TYR A 165 -11.49 -4.86 -3.04
C TYR A 165 -12.47 -4.25 -2.05
N GLY A 166 -12.59 -2.93 -1.99
CA GLY A 166 -13.43 -2.24 -1.00
C GLY A 166 -12.95 -2.44 0.43
N ILE A 167 -11.67 -2.79 0.63
CA ILE A 167 -11.10 -2.93 1.97
C ILE A 167 -11.04 -1.54 2.60
N ASP A 168 -11.67 -1.41 3.76
CA ASP A 168 -11.77 -0.17 4.51
C ASP A 168 -11.34 -0.39 5.98
N GLY A 169 -11.24 0.70 6.75
CA GLY A 169 -10.89 0.64 8.16
C GLY A 169 -10.93 2.03 8.81
N PRO A 170 -11.04 2.09 10.15
CA PRO A 170 -11.15 3.36 10.87
C PRO A 170 -9.88 4.21 10.67
N PRO A 171 -9.97 5.55 10.82
CA PRO A 171 -8.83 6.46 10.72
C PRO A 171 -7.63 5.98 11.52
N GLN A 172 -6.43 6.07 10.94
CA GLN A 172 -5.16 5.65 11.57
C GLN A 172 -4.18 6.80 11.77
N GLY A 173 -4.64 8.04 11.59
CA GLY A 173 -3.80 9.24 11.70
C GLY A 173 -2.97 9.54 10.45
N HIS A 174 -3.33 8.97 9.30
CA HIS A 174 -2.79 9.39 8.00
C HIS A 174 -3.34 10.76 7.62
N TRP A 175 -2.58 11.48 6.80
CA TRP A 175 -2.98 12.74 6.19
C TRP A 175 -2.93 12.61 4.68
N TYR A 176 -3.79 13.37 4.01
CA TYR A 176 -3.74 13.56 2.57
C TYR A 176 -3.90 15.04 2.25
N VAL A 177 -3.41 15.45 1.08
CA VAL A 177 -3.62 16.80 0.57
C VAL A 177 -4.83 16.76 -0.34
N ASP A 178 -5.80 17.63 -0.07
CA ASP A 178 -6.91 17.86 -0.98
C ASP A 178 -6.39 18.52 -2.27
N ALA A 179 -6.73 17.96 -3.43
CA ALA A 179 -6.16 18.38 -4.70
C ALA A 179 -6.75 19.72 -5.20
N GLU A 180 -7.94 20.11 -4.73
CA GLU A 180 -8.60 21.35 -5.14
C GLU A 180 -8.17 22.51 -4.24
N THR A 181 -8.13 22.30 -2.93
CA THR A 181 -7.76 23.35 -1.97
C THR A 181 -6.26 23.43 -1.70
N GLY A 182 -5.53 22.33 -1.88
CA GLY A 182 -4.13 22.19 -1.48
C GLY A 182 -3.92 22.04 0.03
N GLU A 183 -5.00 21.90 0.81
CA GLU A 183 -4.93 21.78 2.26
C GLU A 183 -4.72 20.33 2.70
N ALA A 184 -3.95 20.15 3.77
CA ALA A 184 -3.75 18.84 4.37
C ALA A 184 -4.90 18.52 5.33
N HIS A 185 -5.49 17.33 5.21
CA HIS A 185 -6.56 16.86 6.09
C HIS A 185 -6.27 15.45 6.62
N PRO A 186 -6.75 15.12 7.84
CA PRO A 186 -6.70 13.74 8.33
C PRO A 186 -7.56 12.84 7.43
N SER A 187 -7.04 11.67 7.11
CA SER A 187 -7.77 10.67 6.34
C SER A 187 -8.89 10.05 7.18
N PRO A 188 -10.15 10.04 6.70
CA PRO A 188 -11.27 9.40 7.39
C PRO A 188 -11.20 7.85 7.33
N SER A 189 -10.31 7.30 6.50
CA SER A 189 -10.16 5.87 6.29
C SER A 189 -8.69 5.45 6.31
N ALA A 190 -8.44 4.22 6.75
CA ALA A 190 -7.12 3.60 6.71
C ALA A 190 -6.63 3.25 5.28
N TYR A 191 -7.54 3.08 4.32
CA TYR A 191 -7.22 2.48 3.01
C TYR A 191 -7.72 3.27 1.79
N GLU A 192 -8.73 4.13 1.95
CA GLU A 192 -9.24 4.95 0.84
C GLU A 192 -8.16 5.86 0.24
N ARG A 193 -7.43 6.53 1.14
CA ARG A 193 -6.19 7.27 0.85
C ARG A 193 -5.03 6.42 1.40
N PRO A 194 -4.51 5.45 0.62
CA PRO A 194 -3.52 4.51 1.13
C PRO A 194 -2.23 5.25 1.50
N GLN A 195 -1.49 4.74 2.49
CA GLN A 195 -0.13 5.17 2.79
C GLN A 195 0.83 4.48 1.80
N PRO A 196 1.39 5.18 0.79
CA PRO A 196 2.08 4.53 -0.32
C PRO A 196 3.50 5.10 -0.53
N HIS A 197 4.09 5.74 0.48
CA HIS A 197 5.39 6.40 0.43
C HIS A 197 6.36 5.72 1.39
N ALA A 198 7.59 5.46 0.98
CA ALA A 198 8.53 4.71 1.84
C ALA A 198 9.34 5.59 2.81
N CYS A 199 9.44 6.89 2.58
CA CYS A 199 10.41 7.75 3.26
C CYS A 199 9.71 8.96 3.86
N PHE A 200 9.92 9.18 5.16
CA PHE A 200 9.44 10.35 5.88
C PHE A 200 10.59 11.00 6.65
N ILE A 201 10.50 12.32 6.80
CA ILE A 201 11.36 13.09 7.69
C ILE A 201 10.45 13.76 8.71
N GLN A 202 10.79 13.62 9.98
CA GLN A 202 10.01 14.16 11.08
C GLN A 202 10.83 15.13 11.93
N SER A 203 10.10 16.03 12.57
CA SER A 203 10.62 16.91 13.61
C SER A 203 10.07 16.49 14.97
N VAL A 204 10.85 16.78 16.00
CA VAL A 204 10.47 16.60 17.40
C VAL A 204 10.77 17.88 18.17
N GLY A 205 9.81 18.30 18.99
CA GLY A 205 10.00 19.36 19.96
C GLY A 205 10.55 18.81 21.26
N ASP A 206 11.26 19.65 22.02
CA ASP A 206 11.78 19.31 23.34
C ASP A 206 10.67 19.37 24.41
N ASP A 207 9.67 18.51 24.21
CA ASP A 207 8.48 18.31 25.02
C ASP A 207 8.23 16.80 25.15
N LEU A 208 7.83 16.34 26.32
CA LEU A 208 7.66 14.90 26.55
C LEU A 208 6.38 14.33 25.93
N VAL A 209 5.23 14.99 26.08
CA VAL A 209 3.90 14.35 25.88
C VAL A 209 2.93 15.13 24.99
N ASN A 210 3.20 16.41 24.72
CA ASN A 210 2.33 17.23 23.87
C ASN A 210 2.53 16.90 22.39
N GLU A 211 1.61 17.39 21.56
CA GLU A 211 1.70 17.26 20.10
C GLU A 211 3.04 17.80 19.57
N GLY A 212 3.70 17.03 18.70
CA GLY A 212 5.05 17.34 18.23
C GLY A 212 6.17 16.99 19.21
N GLY A 213 5.86 16.54 20.43
CA GLY A 213 6.83 16.08 21.43
C GLY A 213 7.36 14.66 21.19
N ILE A 214 8.12 14.14 22.15
CA ILE A 214 8.83 12.86 22.08
C ILE A 214 7.87 11.67 22.02
N MET A 215 6.87 11.60 22.91
CA MET A 215 5.93 10.48 22.89
C MET A 215 5.00 10.52 21.67
N ASP A 216 4.63 11.72 21.20
CA ASP A 216 3.88 11.87 19.96
C ASP A 216 4.70 11.44 18.73
N LEU A 217 6.01 11.71 18.70
CA LEU A 217 6.90 11.17 17.67
C LEU A 217 6.81 9.64 17.61
N TRP A 218 6.91 8.93 18.73
CA TRP A 218 6.80 7.46 18.73
C TRP A 218 5.47 6.96 18.20
N VAL A 219 4.36 7.63 18.53
CA VAL A 219 3.04 7.31 17.97
C VAL A 219 3.03 7.53 16.45
N ARG A 220 3.60 8.63 15.95
CA ARG A 220 3.68 8.91 14.52
C ARG A 220 4.59 7.91 13.79
N GLU A 221 5.75 7.56 14.34
CA GLU A 221 6.66 6.57 13.77
C GLU A 221 6.02 5.17 13.72
N ALA A 222 5.37 4.73 14.81
CA ALA A 222 4.65 3.46 14.85
C ALA A 222 3.55 3.37 13.78
N ARG A 223 2.84 4.47 13.50
CA ARG A 223 1.87 4.53 12.40
C ARG A 223 2.54 4.38 11.03
N LEU A 224 3.69 5.02 10.81
CA LEU A 224 4.45 4.87 9.56
C LEU A 224 4.95 3.43 9.38
N PHE A 225 5.51 2.81 10.42
CA PHE A 225 6.00 1.43 10.39
C PHE A 225 4.88 0.42 10.14
N LYS A 226 3.70 0.62 10.74
CA LYS A 226 2.52 -0.22 10.54
C LYS A 226 2.17 -0.40 9.06
N TYR A 227 2.41 0.61 8.24
CA TYR A 227 2.13 0.59 6.79
C TYR A 227 3.37 0.37 5.92
N GLY A 228 4.52 0.07 6.53
CA GLY A 228 5.74 -0.33 5.83
C GLY A 228 6.67 0.82 5.43
N SER A 229 6.49 2.00 6.01
CA SER A 229 7.36 3.16 5.76
C SER A 229 8.54 3.22 6.70
N GLY A 230 9.64 3.81 6.24
CA GLY A 230 10.74 4.28 7.09
C GLY A 230 10.63 5.77 7.38
N THR A 231 11.25 6.18 8.49
CA THR A 231 11.28 7.56 8.95
C THR A 231 12.66 7.92 9.49
N GLY A 232 13.03 9.19 9.39
CA GLY A 232 14.20 9.76 10.01
C GLY A 232 13.83 11.05 10.73
N THR A 233 14.34 11.23 11.95
CA THR A 233 13.99 12.37 12.79
C THR A 233 15.23 13.17 13.15
N ASN A 234 15.14 14.51 13.05
CA ASN A 234 16.17 15.39 13.57
C ASN A 234 15.93 15.62 15.08
N PHE A 235 16.82 15.12 15.91
CA PHE A 235 16.74 15.20 17.37
C PHE A 235 17.54 16.35 17.98
N SER A 236 18.18 17.21 17.18
CA SER A 236 19.06 18.29 17.69
C SER A 236 18.33 19.34 18.54
N SER A 237 17.00 19.37 18.51
CA SER A 237 16.17 20.21 19.37
C SER A 237 16.08 19.70 20.81
N LEU A 238 16.31 18.41 21.06
CA LEU A 238 16.17 17.81 22.39
C LEU A 238 17.34 18.19 23.28
N ARG A 239 17.03 18.60 24.51
CA ARG A 239 18.04 19.00 25.49
C ARG A 239 18.96 17.83 25.88
N GLY A 240 20.21 18.14 26.17
CA GLY A 240 21.23 17.20 26.60
C GLY A 240 20.96 16.57 27.97
N GLU A 241 21.70 15.50 28.27
CA GLU A 241 21.66 14.87 29.58
C GLU A 241 22.09 15.86 30.66
N GLY A 242 21.35 15.89 31.77
CA GLY A 242 21.69 16.73 32.91
C GLY A 242 21.23 18.19 32.82
N GLU A 243 20.65 18.63 31.69
CA GLU A 243 20.05 19.95 31.56
C GLU A 243 18.80 20.11 32.43
N ALA A 244 18.51 21.34 32.88
CA ALA A 244 17.45 21.61 33.83
C ALA A 244 16.05 21.42 33.22
N LEU A 245 15.10 20.95 34.03
CA LEU A 245 13.68 20.85 33.69
C LEU A 245 12.87 21.93 34.42
N SER A 246 11.80 22.42 33.79
CA SER A 246 10.95 23.48 34.34
C SER A 246 10.24 23.09 35.64
N GLY A 247 9.86 21.81 35.78
CA GLY A 247 9.26 21.25 37.00
C GLY A 247 10.25 20.88 38.11
N GLY A 248 11.54 21.21 37.95
CA GLY A 248 12.62 20.70 38.79
C GLY A 248 13.16 19.35 38.30
N GLY A 249 14.40 19.03 38.65
CA GLY A 249 15.10 17.84 38.18
C GLY A 249 15.97 18.09 36.94
N ARG A 250 16.40 16.99 36.30
CA ARG A 250 17.39 16.99 35.22
C ARG A 250 16.93 16.08 34.08
N SER A 251 17.23 16.48 32.85
CA SER A 251 16.96 15.70 31.64
C SER A 251 17.74 14.37 31.63
N SER A 252 17.09 13.32 31.11
CA SER A 252 17.70 12.01 30.83
C SER A 252 18.50 11.97 29.52
N GLY A 253 18.43 13.04 28.71
CA GLY A 253 19.11 13.16 27.43
C GLY A 253 18.56 12.27 26.30
N LEU A 254 18.95 12.60 25.06
CA LEU A 254 18.49 11.92 23.84
C LEU A 254 18.65 10.40 23.88
N MET A 255 19.81 9.89 24.31
CA MET A 255 20.11 8.46 24.26
C MET A 255 19.13 7.61 25.09
N SER A 256 18.55 8.17 26.14
CA SER A 256 17.54 7.50 26.95
C SER A 256 16.23 7.33 26.18
N PHE A 257 15.83 8.32 25.39
CA PHE A 257 14.63 8.27 24.57
C PHE A 257 14.79 7.35 23.35
N LEU A 258 15.96 7.36 22.69
CA LEU A 258 16.21 6.45 21.56
C LEU A 258 16.14 4.98 21.97
N LYS A 259 16.61 4.62 23.17
CA LYS A 259 16.48 3.26 23.71
C LYS A 259 15.03 2.82 23.92
N ILE A 260 14.12 3.78 24.13
CA ILE A 260 12.68 3.50 24.25
C ILE A 260 12.10 3.29 22.85
N GLY A 261 12.43 4.15 21.88
CA GLY A 261 11.92 4.04 20.51
C GLY A 261 12.41 2.82 19.74
N ASP A 262 13.60 2.29 20.07
CA ASP A 262 14.16 1.08 19.43
C ASP A 262 13.57 -0.25 19.92
N ARG A 263 12.85 -0.24 21.06
CA ARG A 263 12.27 -1.44 21.68
C ARG A 263 10.80 -1.63 21.31
#